data_AF-A0A9D1PPV5-F1
#
_entry.id   AF-A0A9D1PPV5-F1
#
_cell.length_a   1.000
_cell.length_b   1.000
_cell.length_c   1.000
_cell.angle_alpha   90.00
_cell.angle_beta   90.00
_cell.angle_gamma   90.00
#
_symmetry.space_group_name_H-M   'P 1'
#
loop_
_entity.id
_entity.type
_entity.pdbx_description
1 polymer ?
#
loop_
_entity_poly.entity_id
_entity_poly.type
_entity_poly.pdbx_seq_one_letter_code
_entity_poly.pdbx_strand_id
1 'polypeptide(L)'
;MKFKIKTIALLAAAASAAAALSGCGGGGNAEPSPAAQAQTGLSQEAQSELTGRYSTYIESFISDVGAFVDGDLSDILQQAGEVDSGSLEEWKTKYQDGYESVQHWYNEVSTAEMLCAEENLEAHRSIVETVAAIYRILEGLEPRVQAAESGDFSRLSEKSGEYKQADTIIKDMWQQSVENVRSTLN
;
A
#
# COMPACT_ATOMS: atom_id res chain seq x y z
N MET A 1 -15.85 0.61 31.44
CA MET A 1 -16.90 0.97 30.45
C MET A 1 -16.95 -0.12 29.40
N LYS A 2 -18.13 -0.63 29.04
CA LYS A 2 -18.30 -1.74 28.08
C LYS A 2 -18.42 -1.16 26.66
N PHE A 3 -17.44 -1.41 25.79
CA PHE A 3 -17.58 -1.08 24.37
C PHE A 3 -18.13 -2.27 23.60
N LYS A 4 -19.29 -2.04 22.97
CA LYS A 4 -19.98 -2.97 22.08
C LYS A 4 -19.38 -2.81 20.68
N ILE A 5 -18.64 -3.80 20.21
CA ILE A 5 -18.21 -3.89 18.80
C ILE A 5 -19.42 -4.36 17.99
N LYS A 6 -19.87 -3.53 17.05
CA LYS A 6 -20.88 -3.89 16.05
C LYS A 6 -20.19 -4.51 14.83
N THR A 7 -20.85 -5.55 14.36
CA THR A 7 -20.53 -6.54 13.34
C THR A 7 -20.51 -6.00 11.89
N ILE A 8 -19.49 -6.41 11.12
CA ILE A 8 -19.42 -6.79 9.68
C ILE A 8 -19.85 -5.78 8.59
N ALA A 9 -18.92 -5.54 7.66
CA ALA A 9 -19.16 -5.67 6.21
C ALA A 9 -17.86 -6.06 5.49
N LEU A 10 -17.67 -7.37 5.24
CA LEU A 10 -16.82 -7.86 4.15
C LEU A 10 -17.47 -7.43 2.84
N LEU A 11 -16.70 -6.77 1.97
CA LEU A 11 -17.01 -6.70 0.55
C LEU A 11 -15.83 -7.25 -0.23
N ALA A 12 -16.00 -8.49 -0.65
CA ALA A 12 -15.28 -9.08 -1.75
C ALA A 12 -15.70 -8.40 -3.06
N ALA A 13 -14.72 -8.09 -3.92
CA ALA A 13 -14.90 -8.12 -5.36
C ALA A 13 -13.60 -8.59 -5.99
N ALA A 14 -13.66 -9.82 -6.53
CA ALA A 14 -12.62 -10.46 -7.29
C ALA A 14 -12.73 -10.11 -8.79
N ALA A 15 -11.61 -10.31 -9.49
CA ALA A 15 -11.46 -10.50 -10.94
C ALA A 15 -11.82 -9.29 -11.83
N SER A 16 -10.93 -8.86 -12.72
CA SER A 16 -10.68 -9.63 -13.95
C SER A 16 -9.31 -9.30 -14.56
N ALA A 17 -8.44 -10.31 -14.61
CA ALA A 17 -7.40 -10.43 -15.62
C ALA A 17 -7.88 -11.41 -16.71
N ALA A 18 -7.44 -11.14 -17.94
CA ALA A 18 -7.45 -11.99 -19.14
C ALA A 18 -8.72 -12.01 -20.02
N ALA A 19 -8.64 -11.26 -21.13
CA ALA A 19 -8.80 -11.70 -22.54
C ALA A 19 -8.97 -10.42 -23.39
N ALA A 20 -8.16 -10.10 -24.40
CA ALA A 20 -7.88 -10.93 -25.55
C ALA A 20 -6.52 -10.61 -26.18
N LEU A 21 -5.61 -11.59 -26.16
CA LEU A 21 -4.69 -11.81 -27.27
C LEU A 21 -5.28 -12.96 -28.09
N SER A 22 -5.83 -12.64 -29.25
CA SER A 22 -5.98 -13.61 -30.34
C SER A 22 -5.84 -12.85 -31.64
N GLY A 23 -4.73 -13.13 -32.33
CA GLY A 23 -4.51 -12.63 -33.67
C GLY A 23 -5.52 -13.22 -34.66
N CYS A 24 -5.78 -12.45 -35.71
CA CYS A 24 -6.07 -12.99 -37.03
C CYS A 24 -5.58 -11.97 -38.06
N GLY A 25 -4.66 -12.41 -38.91
CA GLY A 25 -4.36 -11.71 -40.15
C GLY A 25 -5.56 -11.78 -41.11
N GLY A 26 -5.54 -10.92 -42.12
CA GLY A 26 -6.47 -10.98 -43.25
C GLY A 26 -6.94 -9.59 -43.64
N GLY A 27 -6.41 -9.07 -44.75
CA GLY A 27 -6.71 -7.75 -45.26
C GLY A 27 -8.16 -7.52 -45.67
N GLY A 28 -8.53 -6.24 -45.68
CA GLY A 28 -9.78 -5.72 -46.22
C GLY A 28 -9.95 -4.28 -45.79
N ASN A 29 -9.87 -3.35 -46.75
CA ASN A 29 -10.23 -1.95 -46.55
C ASN A 29 -11.66 -1.86 -46.00
N ALA A 30 -11.81 -1.40 -44.76
CA ALA A 30 -13.07 -0.96 -44.20
C ALA A 30 -12.80 0.29 -43.37
N GLU A 31 -13.44 1.40 -43.77
CA GLU A 31 -13.45 2.65 -43.02
C GLU A 31 -13.86 2.40 -41.56
N PRO A 32 -13.18 3.01 -40.57
CA PRO A 32 -13.61 2.90 -39.20
C PRO A 32 -14.93 3.67 -39.02
N SER A 33 -15.98 2.92 -38.70
CA SER A 33 -17.28 3.45 -38.25
C SER A 33 -17.09 4.23 -36.93
N PRO A 34 -17.83 5.33 -36.67
CA PRO A 34 -17.54 6.27 -35.58
C PRO A 34 -17.87 5.76 -34.16
N ALA A 35 -18.02 4.46 -33.96
CA ALA A 35 -18.44 3.86 -32.69
C ALA A 35 -17.29 3.27 -31.84
N ALA A 36 -16.03 3.55 -32.17
CA ALA A 36 -14.85 3.04 -31.45
C ALA A 36 -14.10 4.10 -30.62
N GLN A 37 -14.73 5.24 -30.31
CA GLN A 37 -14.17 6.26 -29.42
C GLN A 37 -15.17 6.58 -28.31
N ALA A 38 -15.29 5.68 -27.35
CA ALA A 38 -15.64 6.05 -25.99
C ALA A 38 -14.35 6.13 -25.15
N GLN A 39 -13.35 6.85 -25.67
CA GLN A 39 -12.38 7.49 -24.79
C GLN A 39 -13.14 8.66 -24.17
N THR A 40 -13.35 8.62 -22.86
CA THR A 40 -13.80 9.78 -22.10
C THR A 40 -12.70 10.85 -22.19
N GLY A 41 -12.70 11.59 -23.29
CA GLY A 41 -11.78 12.69 -23.54
C GLY A 41 -12.10 13.83 -22.58
N LEU A 42 -11.51 13.78 -21.39
CA LEU A 42 -11.35 14.96 -20.56
C LEU A 42 -10.63 16.02 -21.39
N SER A 43 -11.01 17.29 -21.24
CA SER A 43 -10.27 18.38 -21.88
C SER A 43 -8.82 18.37 -21.38
N GLN A 44 -7.89 18.83 -22.21
CA GLN A 44 -6.48 18.93 -21.85
C GLN A 44 -6.27 19.76 -20.55
N GLU A 45 -7.13 20.75 -20.32
CA GLU A 45 -7.18 21.54 -19.09
C GLU A 45 -7.63 20.72 -17.87
N ALA A 46 -8.67 19.89 -18.01
CA ALA A 46 -9.15 19.01 -16.94
C ALA A 46 -8.15 17.88 -16.63
N GLN A 47 -7.44 17.35 -17.64
CA GLN A 47 -6.36 16.40 -17.44
C GLN A 47 -5.20 17.03 -16.68
N SER A 48 -4.78 18.24 -17.07
CA SER A 48 -3.71 18.98 -16.37
C SER A 48 -4.08 19.29 -14.91
N GLU A 49 -5.35 19.61 -14.63
CA GLU A 49 -5.82 19.86 -13.28
C GLU A 49 -5.82 18.58 -12.42
N LEU A 50 -6.28 17.46 -12.98
CA LEU A 50 -6.26 16.16 -12.29
C LEU A 50 -4.84 15.69 -12.00
N THR A 51 -3.92 15.79 -12.96
CA THR A 51 -2.50 15.47 -12.77
C THR A 51 -1.89 16.34 -11.68
N GLY A 52 -2.14 17.65 -11.67
CA GLY A 52 -1.64 18.54 -10.61
C GLY A 52 -2.15 18.20 -9.20
N ARG A 53 -3.43 17.79 -9.10
CA ARG A 53 -4.02 17.31 -7.84
C ARG A 53 -3.41 15.99 -7.39
N TYR A 54 -3.20 15.06 -8.32
CA TYR A 54 -2.52 13.79 -8.05
C TYR A 54 -1.09 14.02 -7.56
N SER A 55 -0.29 14.84 -8.25
CA SER A 55 1.10 15.13 -7.86
C SER A 55 1.20 15.75 -6.47
N THR A 56 0.29 16.68 -6.14
CA THR A 56 0.26 17.31 -4.82
C THR A 56 -0.10 16.29 -3.73
N TYR A 57 -1.10 15.46 -3.98
CA TYR A 57 -1.52 14.41 -3.05
C TYR A 57 -0.40 13.40 -2.81
N ILE A 58 0.20 12.88 -3.89
CA ILE A 58 1.16 11.78 -3.77
C ILE A 58 2.48 12.23 -3.13
N GLU A 59 2.91 13.48 -3.31
CA GLU A 59 4.08 14.00 -2.57
C GLU A 59 3.80 14.16 -1.07
N SER A 60 2.59 14.62 -0.68
CA SER A 60 2.20 14.66 0.73
C SER A 60 2.18 13.25 1.33
N PHE A 61 1.58 12.30 0.60
CA PHE A 61 1.55 10.89 0.98
C PHE A 61 2.96 10.30 1.15
N ILE A 62 3.86 10.56 0.21
CA ILE A 62 5.26 10.12 0.26
C ILE A 62 5.96 10.69 1.51
N SER A 63 5.70 11.95 1.86
CA SER A 63 6.26 12.55 3.08
C SER A 63 5.77 11.84 4.34
N ASP A 64 4.46 11.62 4.45
CA ASP A 64 3.84 11.04 5.65
C ASP A 64 4.26 9.58 5.86
N VAL A 65 4.16 8.76 4.81
CA VAL A 65 4.57 7.35 4.87
C VAL A 65 6.09 7.23 5.02
N GLY A 66 6.87 8.11 4.38
CA GLY A 66 8.32 8.13 4.51
C GLY A 66 8.78 8.35 5.95
N ALA A 67 8.15 9.29 6.67
CA ALA A 67 8.43 9.52 8.08
C ALA A 67 8.18 8.28 8.94
N PHE A 68 7.12 7.52 8.64
CA PHE A 68 6.83 6.26 9.32
C PHE A 68 7.84 5.15 8.97
N VAL A 69 8.19 4.98 7.69
CA VAL A 69 9.15 3.97 7.22
C VAL A 69 10.54 4.19 7.83
N ASP A 70 10.98 5.44 7.92
CA ASP A 70 12.29 5.79 8.47
C ASP A 70 12.33 5.81 10.01
N GLY A 71 11.17 5.92 10.66
CA GLY A 71 11.03 6.01 12.11
C GLY A 71 10.29 4.81 12.69
N ASP A 72 8.98 4.98 12.92
CA ASP A 72 8.15 4.08 13.73
C ASP A 72 8.15 2.63 13.23
N LEU A 73 8.22 2.39 11.91
CA LEU A 73 8.25 1.03 11.38
C LEU A 73 9.49 0.25 11.84
N SER A 74 10.64 0.92 11.80
CA SER A 74 11.91 0.36 12.26
C SER A 74 11.83 0.02 13.75
N ASP A 75 11.27 0.92 14.55
CA ASP A 75 11.08 0.70 15.99
C ASP A 75 10.14 -0.47 16.27
N ILE A 76 8.99 -0.56 15.59
CA ILE A 76 8.03 -1.65 15.73
C ILE A 76 8.71 -2.99 15.40
N LEU A 77 9.37 -3.08 14.24
CA LEU A 77 9.97 -4.33 13.75
C LEU A 77 11.18 -4.77 14.58
N GLN A 78 12.05 -3.85 14.98
CA GLN A 78 13.22 -4.18 15.79
C GLN A 78 12.82 -4.60 17.20
N GLN A 79 11.93 -3.83 17.85
CA GLN A 79 11.47 -4.13 19.21
C GLN A 79 10.63 -5.41 19.26
N ALA A 80 9.94 -5.78 18.18
CA ALA A 80 9.15 -7.02 18.13
C ALA A 80 9.98 -8.25 18.53
N GLY A 81 11.27 -8.29 18.19
CA GLY A 81 12.15 -9.41 18.53
C GLY A 81 12.66 -9.41 19.97
N GLU A 82 12.42 -8.34 20.73
CA GLU A 82 13.00 -8.07 22.05
C GLU A 82 11.93 -7.86 23.13
N VAL A 83 10.64 -7.98 22.77
CA VAL A 83 9.50 -7.81 23.68
C VAL A 83 9.47 -8.88 24.78
N ASP A 84 9.21 -8.42 26.00
CA ASP A 84 8.95 -9.23 27.19
C ASP A 84 7.70 -8.71 27.93
N SER A 85 7.38 -9.30 29.08
CA SER A 85 6.20 -8.90 29.86
C SER A 85 6.22 -7.45 30.37
N GLY A 86 7.40 -6.86 30.52
CA GLY A 86 7.56 -5.48 30.99
C GLY A 86 7.41 -4.45 29.88
N SER A 87 7.72 -4.82 28.63
CA SER A 87 7.67 -3.93 27.45
C SER A 87 6.48 -4.15 26.52
N LEU A 88 5.71 -5.24 26.71
CA LEU A 88 4.62 -5.65 25.82
C LEU A 88 3.58 -4.55 25.56
N GLU A 89 3.06 -3.90 26.61
CA GLU A 89 1.97 -2.91 26.46
C GLU A 89 2.41 -1.67 25.69
N GLU A 90 3.64 -1.19 25.93
CA GLU A 90 4.19 -0.07 25.19
C GLU A 90 4.38 -0.43 23.71
N TRP A 91 5.03 -1.58 23.45
CA TRP A 91 5.28 -2.02 22.08
C TRP A 91 3.97 -2.31 21.32
N LYS A 92 3.00 -2.95 21.97
CA LYS A 92 1.68 -3.25 21.40
C LYS A 92 0.95 -1.97 20.99
N THR A 93 1.02 -0.91 21.80
CA THR A 93 0.40 0.38 21.46
C THR A 93 1.02 0.94 20.17
N LYS A 94 2.36 0.98 20.08
CA LYS A 94 3.07 1.41 18.86
C LYS A 94 2.69 0.57 17.65
N TYR A 95 2.65 -0.76 17.81
CA TYR A 95 2.21 -1.68 16.76
C TYR A 95 0.78 -1.38 16.28
N GLN A 96 -0.16 -1.16 17.20
CA GLN A 96 -1.56 -0.87 16.87
C GLN A 96 -1.70 0.46 16.13
N ASP A 97 -1.06 1.52 16.63
CA ASP A 97 -1.06 2.83 15.98
C ASP A 97 -0.45 2.75 14.56
N GLY A 98 0.66 2.02 14.40
CA GLY A 98 1.29 1.80 13.11
C GLY A 98 0.43 0.97 12.15
N TYR A 99 -0.21 -0.08 12.65
CA TYR A 99 -1.10 -0.93 11.85
C TYR A 99 -2.32 -0.16 11.33
N GLU A 100 -2.97 0.63 12.19
CA GLU A 100 -4.10 1.48 11.79
C GLU A 100 -3.68 2.55 10.75
N SER A 101 -2.52 3.19 10.96
CA SER A 101 -1.99 4.19 10.03
C SER A 101 -1.71 3.59 8.65
N VAL A 102 -1.03 2.44 8.59
CA VAL A 102 -0.72 1.78 7.33
C VAL A 102 -1.98 1.25 6.63
N GLN A 103 -2.95 0.74 7.38
CA GLN A 103 -4.24 0.35 6.82
C GLN A 103 -4.97 1.54 6.19
N HIS A 104 -4.96 2.69 6.86
CA HIS A 104 -5.53 3.92 6.35
C HIS A 104 -4.84 4.35 5.04
N TRP A 105 -3.51 4.45 5.05
CA TRP A 105 -2.73 4.81 3.87
C TRP A 105 -2.95 3.85 2.69
N TYR A 106 -2.97 2.54 2.94
CA TYR A 106 -3.21 1.54 1.89
C TYR A 106 -4.55 1.79 1.19
N ASN A 107 -5.61 2.10 1.96
CA ASN A 107 -6.92 2.41 1.39
C ASN A 107 -6.87 3.73 0.60
N GLU A 108 -6.29 4.79 1.17
CA GLU A 108 -6.24 6.10 0.51
C GLU A 108 -5.44 6.06 -0.79
N VAL A 109 -4.22 5.52 -0.76
CA VAL A 109 -3.36 5.47 -1.94
C VAL A 109 -3.97 4.60 -3.03
N SER A 110 -4.62 3.48 -2.68
CA SER A 110 -5.34 2.65 -3.65
C SER A 110 -6.49 3.42 -4.32
N THR A 111 -7.20 4.27 -3.58
CA THR A 111 -8.27 5.09 -4.18
C THR A 111 -7.76 6.21 -5.07
N ALA A 112 -6.53 6.69 -4.84
CA ALA A 112 -5.91 7.75 -5.62
C ALA A 112 -5.58 7.33 -7.07
N GLU A 113 -5.63 6.03 -7.40
CA GLU A 113 -5.53 5.53 -8.79
C GLU A 113 -6.55 6.23 -9.71
N MET A 114 -7.73 6.59 -9.19
CA MET A 114 -8.77 7.28 -9.98
C MET A 114 -8.38 8.69 -10.45
N LEU A 115 -7.38 9.29 -9.81
CA LEU A 115 -6.84 10.60 -10.14
C LEU A 115 -5.53 10.48 -10.95
N CYS A 116 -5.03 9.27 -11.13
CA CYS A 116 -3.77 8.98 -11.77
C CYS A 116 -3.93 8.95 -13.30
N ALA A 117 -3.12 9.74 -14.01
CA ALA A 117 -3.05 9.67 -15.47
C ALA A 117 -2.47 8.32 -15.93
N GLU A 118 -2.85 7.86 -17.13
CA GLU A 118 -2.51 6.52 -17.62
C GLU A 118 -0.99 6.28 -17.65
N GLU A 119 -0.21 7.30 -18.01
CA GLU A 119 1.25 7.29 -18.04
C GLU A 119 1.90 7.13 -16.64
N ASN A 120 1.16 7.39 -15.56
CA ASN A 120 1.65 7.31 -14.19
C ASN A 120 1.20 6.02 -13.45
N LEU A 121 0.35 5.19 -14.07
CA LEU A 121 -0.26 4.03 -13.39
C LEU A 121 0.75 3.00 -12.91
N GLU A 122 1.84 2.78 -13.64
CA GLU A 122 2.88 1.83 -13.23
C GLU A 122 3.59 2.30 -11.97
N ALA A 123 4.01 3.57 -11.94
CA ALA A 123 4.63 4.17 -10.77
C ALA A 123 3.66 4.23 -9.57
N HIS A 124 2.38 4.53 -9.83
CA HIS A 124 1.33 4.47 -8.81
C HIS A 124 1.18 3.06 -8.22
N ARG A 125 1.11 2.03 -9.06
CA ARG A 125 1.00 0.64 -8.58
C ARG A 125 2.21 0.22 -7.74
N SER A 126 3.42 0.64 -8.11
CA SER A 126 4.63 0.38 -7.33
C SER A 126 4.50 0.90 -5.88
N ILE A 127 4.01 2.12 -5.70
CA ILE A 127 3.85 2.69 -4.35
C ILE A 127 2.70 2.02 -3.58
N VAL A 128 1.58 1.68 -4.23
CA VAL A 128 0.48 0.91 -3.62
C VAL A 128 0.97 -0.46 -3.14
N GLU A 129 1.71 -1.19 -3.98
CA GLU A 129 2.25 -2.52 -3.66
C GLU A 129 3.23 -2.48 -2.49
N THR A 130 4.04 -1.42 -2.40
CA THR A 130 4.96 -1.22 -1.29
C THR A 130 4.21 -0.99 0.03
N VAL A 131 3.20 -0.11 0.03
CA VAL A 131 2.37 0.13 1.22
C VAL A 131 1.60 -1.14 1.61
N ALA A 132 1.13 -1.91 0.64
CA ALA A 132 0.50 -3.21 0.88
C ALA A 132 1.48 -4.22 1.52
N ALA A 133 2.76 -4.19 1.15
CA ALA A 133 3.78 -5.04 1.76
C ALA A 133 3.99 -4.67 3.25
N ILE A 134 4.07 -3.37 3.55
CA ILE A 134 4.14 -2.87 4.95
C ILE A 134 2.91 -3.36 5.73
N TYR A 135 1.72 -3.19 5.16
CA TYR A 135 0.46 -3.62 5.78
C TYR A 135 0.47 -5.10 6.14
N ARG A 136 0.86 -5.98 5.20
CA ARG A 136 0.92 -7.43 5.43
C ARG A 136 1.96 -7.83 6.48
N ILE A 137 3.07 -7.11 6.58
CA ILE A 137 4.09 -7.36 7.59
C ILE A 137 3.54 -7.06 8.98
N LEU A 138 2.87 -5.92 9.14
CA LEU A 138 2.22 -5.56 10.40
C LEU A 138 1.05 -6.51 10.72
N GLU A 139 0.20 -6.85 9.76
CA GLU A 139 -0.86 -7.85 9.92
C GLU A 139 -0.30 -9.19 10.45
N GLY A 140 0.86 -9.61 9.95
CA GLY A 140 1.54 -10.82 10.41
C GLY A 140 1.96 -10.79 11.90
N LEU A 141 2.11 -9.61 12.51
CA LEU A 141 2.44 -9.48 13.93
C LEU A 141 1.25 -9.74 14.85
N GLU A 142 0.01 -9.54 14.39
CA GLU A 142 -1.21 -9.70 15.21
C GLU A 142 -1.28 -11.06 15.96
N PRO A 143 -1.18 -12.22 15.30
CA PRO A 143 -1.23 -13.51 16.00
C PRO A 143 -0.05 -13.74 16.96
N ARG A 144 1.02 -12.95 16.87
CA ARG A 144 2.18 -13.02 17.77
C ARG A 144 1.99 -12.12 18.98
N VAL A 145 1.36 -10.96 18.80
CA VAL A 145 0.88 -10.09 19.89
C VAL A 145 -0.07 -10.89 20.79
N GLN A 146 -1.06 -11.58 20.20
CA GLN A 146 -2.02 -12.40 20.94
C GLN A 146 -1.36 -13.54 21.74
N ALA A 147 -0.26 -14.12 21.22
CA ALA A 147 0.52 -15.12 21.94
C ALA A 147 1.28 -14.50 23.13
N ALA A 148 1.91 -13.34 22.92
CA ALA A 148 2.61 -12.61 23.98
C ALA A 148 1.68 -12.17 25.11
N GLU A 149 0.43 -11.76 24.80
CA GLU A 149 -0.61 -11.47 25.79
C GLU A 149 -0.98 -12.69 26.66
N SER A 150 -0.78 -13.90 26.13
CA SER A 150 -0.97 -15.16 26.87
C SER A 150 0.29 -15.60 27.63
N GLY A 151 1.36 -14.79 27.59
CA GLY A 151 2.65 -15.06 28.21
C GLY A 151 3.65 -15.83 27.33
N ASP A 152 3.33 -16.08 26.07
CA ASP A 152 4.23 -16.74 25.12
C ASP A 152 4.97 -15.73 24.23
N PHE A 153 6.19 -15.38 24.64
CA PHE A 153 7.08 -14.47 23.94
C PHE A 153 7.98 -15.17 22.90
N SER A 154 7.95 -16.51 22.82
CA SER A 154 8.85 -17.28 21.94
C SER A 154 8.65 -16.94 20.46
N ARG A 155 7.39 -16.76 20.04
CA ARG A 155 7.04 -16.49 18.64
C ARG A 155 7.54 -15.14 18.11
N LEU A 156 7.72 -14.18 19.00
CA LEU A 156 8.24 -12.85 18.71
C LEU A 156 9.77 -12.90 18.61
N SER A 157 10.42 -13.45 19.63
CA SER A 157 11.89 -13.57 19.71
C SER A 157 12.50 -14.46 18.61
N GLU A 158 11.89 -15.59 18.25
CA GLU A 158 12.36 -16.50 17.20
C GLU A 158 12.52 -15.83 15.82
N LYS A 159 11.79 -14.73 15.59
CA LYS A 159 11.70 -14.04 14.30
C LYS A 159 12.44 -12.70 14.27
N SER A 160 13.18 -12.36 15.33
CA SER A 160 13.94 -11.09 15.44
C SER A 160 14.81 -10.80 14.21
N GLY A 161 15.54 -11.80 13.70
CA GLY A 161 16.36 -11.64 12.50
C GLY A 161 15.55 -11.37 11.23
N GLU A 162 14.39 -12.02 11.10
CA GLU A 162 13.49 -11.81 9.96
C GLU A 162 12.86 -10.41 9.98
N TYR A 163 12.54 -9.85 11.14
CA TYR A 163 12.02 -8.48 11.23
C TYR A 163 13.06 -7.42 10.88
N LYS A 164 14.32 -7.62 11.29
CA LYS A 164 15.43 -6.73 10.89
C LYS A 164 15.66 -6.76 9.38
N GLN A 165 15.56 -7.95 8.78
CA GLN A 165 15.65 -8.09 7.33
C GLN A 165 14.46 -7.45 6.63
N ALA A 166 13.24 -7.60 7.17
CA ALA A 166 12.04 -6.99 6.64
C ALA A 166 12.13 -5.45 6.64
N ASP A 167 12.62 -4.84 7.73
CA ASP A 167 12.85 -3.38 7.80
C ASP A 167 13.76 -2.88 6.67
N THR A 168 14.86 -3.58 6.42
CA THR A 168 15.79 -3.23 5.32
C THR A 168 15.12 -3.34 3.96
N ILE A 169 14.43 -4.45 3.70
CA ILE A 169 13.75 -4.70 2.42
C ILE A 169 12.65 -3.64 2.17
N ILE A 170 11.87 -3.29 3.19
CA ILE A 170 10.82 -2.28 3.08
C ILE A 170 11.41 -0.91 2.73
N LYS A 171 12.49 -0.49 3.41
CA LYS A 171 13.16 0.78 3.14
C LYS A 171 13.65 0.85 1.70
N ASP A 172 14.24 -0.23 1.20
CA ASP A 172 14.68 -0.32 -0.20
C ASP A 172 13.49 -0.24 -1.18
N MET A 173 12.42 -1.00 -0.93
CA MET A 173 11.20 -0.96 -1.76
C MET A 173 10.54 0.41 -1.77
N TRP A 174 10.49 1.07 -0.60
CA TRP A 174 9.94 2.40 -0.44
C TRP A 174 10.74 3.42 -1.23
N GLN A 175 12.07 3.42 -1.07
CA GLN A 175 12.94 4.32 -1.80
C GLN A 175 12.80 4.15 -3.31
N GLN A 176 12.78 2.91 -3.81
CA GLN A 176 12.61 2.62 -5.23
C GLN A 176 11.25 3.10 -5.77
N SER A 177 10.17 2.87 -5.02
CA SER A 177 8.83 3.31 -5.43
C SER A 177 8.70 4.83 -5.44
N VAL A 178 9.27 5.52 -4.45
CA VAL A 178 9.31 6.99 -4.40
C VAL A 178 10.11 7.56 -5.56
N GLU A 179 11.27 6.97 -5.88
CA GLU A 179 12.09 7.39 -7.02
C GLU A 179 11.33 7.21 -8.34
N ASN A 180 10.63 6.09 -8.51
CA ASN A 180 9.83 5.83 -9.70
C ASN A 180 8.71 6.86 -9.87
N VAL A 181 7.93 7.13 -8.82
CA VAL A 181 6.88 8.16 -8.82
C VAL A 181 7.46 9.53 -9.19
N ARG A 182 8.54 9.95 -8.51
CA ARG A 182 9.18 11.25 -8.78
C ARG A 182 9.76 11.35 -10.18
N SER A 183 10.26 10.26 -10.75
CA SER A 183 10.79 10.25 -12.12
C SER A 183 9.70 10.41 -13.17
N THR A 184 8.47 9.98 -12.88
CA THR A 184 7.34 10.03 -13.81
C THR A 184 6.57 11.36 -13.71
N LEU A 185 6.63 12.02 -12.56
CA LEU A 185 5.96 13.30 -12.31
C LEU A 185 6.76 14.55 -12.74
N ASN A 186 8.06 14.43 -13.01
CA ASN A 186 8.96 15.51 -13.44
C ASN A 186 9.28 15.43 -14.93
#